data_AF-A0A382TEQ4-F1
#
_entry.id   AF-A0A382TEQ4-F1
#
_cell.length_a   1.000
_cell.length_b   1.000
_cell.length_c   1.000
_cell.angle_alpha   90.00
_cell.angle_beta   90.00
_cell.angle_gamma   90.00
#
_symmetry.space_group_name_H-M   'P 1'
#
loop_
_entity.id
_entity.type
_entity.pdbx_description
1 polymer ?
#
loop_
_entity_poly.entity_id
_entity_poly.type
_entity_poly.pdbx_seq_one_letter_code
_entity_poly.pdbx_strand_id
1 'polypeptide(L)' 'MKNDISRLMLGLLAATVCAFPFNAASKDAKNTSNWNQFRGPNGDGTSASSNLPVEFSGTKNVRWRAAIHGLGWS' A
#
# COMPACT_ATOMS: atom_id res chain seq x y z
N MET A 1 -30.20 -27.51 -36.44
CA MET A 1 -28.82 -27.25 -36.91
C MET A 1 -28.26 -25.90 -36.46
N LYS A 2 -28.87 -24.75 -36.80
CA LYS A 2 -28.37 -23.42 -36.36
C LYS A 2 -28.38 -23.23 -34.83
N ASN A 3 -29.37 -23.81 -34.16
CA ASN A 3 -29.56 -23.70 -32.72
C ASN A 3 -28.62 -24.62 -31.92
N ASP A 4 -28.08 -25.66 -32.56
CA ASP A 4 -27.20 -26.64 -31.93
C ASP A 4 -25.76 -26.11 -31.86
N ILE A 5 -25.34 -25.38 -32.91
CA ILE A 5 -24.06 -24.68 -32.97
C ILE A 5 -24.03 -23.52 -31.97
N SER A 6 -25.12 -22.75 -31.82
CA SER A 6 -25.19 -21.70 -30.79
C SER A 6 -25.09 -22.24 -29.37
N ARG A 7 -25.61 -23.45 -29.09
CA ARG A 7 -25.50 -24.08 -27.76
C ARG A 7 -24.11 -24.63 -27.48
N LEU A 8 -23.44 -25.14 -28.51
CA LEU A 8 -22.04 -25.57 -28.43
C LEU A 8 -21.08 -24.38 -28.26
N MET A 9 -21.32 -23.27 -28.97
CA MET A 9 -20.51 -22.04 -28.84
C MET A 9 -20.75 -21.31 -27.50
N LEU A 10 -21.98 -21.31 -27.01
CA LEU A 10 -22.32 -20.75 -25.68
C LEU A 10 -21.74 -21.61 -24.55
N GLY A 11 -21.69 -22.93 -24.72
CA GLY A 11 -21.01 -23.84 -23.78
C GLY A 11 -19.49 -23.69 -23.77
N LEU A 12 -18.87 -23.48 -24.93
CA LEU A 12 -17.42 -23.27 -25.05
C LEU A 12 -16.97 -21.92 -24.45
N LEU A 13 -17.79 -20.88 -24.59
CA LEU A 13 -17.56 -19.55 -24.00
C LEU A 13 -17.77 -19.55 -22.47
N ALA A 14 -18.74 -20.33 -21.97
CA ALA A 14 -18.96 -20.50 -20.53
C ALA A 14 -17.81 -21.26 -19.84
N ALA A 15 -17.20 -22.24 -20.52
CA ALA A 15 -16.08 -23.01 -20.00
C ALA A 15 -14.78 -22.19 -19.87
N THR A 16 -14.59 -21.15 -20.69
CA THR A 16 -13.40 -20.28 -20.64
C THR A 16 -13.45 -19.26 -19.50
N VAL A 17 -14.65 -18.84 -19.07
CA VAL A 17 -14.84 -17.93 -17.93
C VAL A 17 -14.58 -18.62 -16.58
N CYS A 18 -14.76 -19.95 -16.50
CA CYS A 18 -14.51 -20.71 -15.26
C CYS A 18 -13.05 -21.14 -15.06
N ALA A 19 -12.20 -21.08 -16.08
CA ALA A 19 -10.82 -21.59 -16.01
C ALA A 19 -9.75 -20.55 -15.64
N PHE A 20 -10.11 -19.26 -15.60
CA PHE A 20 -9.23 -18.21 -15.11
C PHE A 20 -9.73 -17.74 -13.75
N PRO A 21 -9.21 -18.28 -12.63
CA PRO A 21 -9.42 -17.62 -11.35
C PRO A 21 -8.84 -16.21 -11.49
N PHE A 22 -9.68 -15.20 -11.34
CA PHE A 22 -9.21 -13.83 -11.14
C PHE A 22 -8.38 -13.86 -9.86
N ASN A 23 -7.08 -14.06 -10.01
CA ASN A 23 -6.11 -13.93 -8.95
C ASN A 23 -6.00 -12.43 -8.67
N ALA A 24 -6.99 -11.88 -7.97
CA ALA A 24 -6.81 -10.70 -7.15
C ALA A 24 -5.92 -11.11 -5.97
N ALA A 25 -4.64 -11.36 -6.26
CA ALA A 25 -3.63 -11.13 -5.27
C ALA A 25 -3.68 -9.62 -5.00
N SER A 26 -4.43 -9.24 -3.97
CA SER A 26 -4.21 -7.99 -3.29
C SER A 26 -2.72 -8.00 -2.95
N LYS A 27 -1.94 -7.22 -3.70
CA LYS A 27 -0.62 -6.81 -3.22
C LYS A 27 -0.93 -6.03 -1.96
N ASP A 28 -0.98 -6.72 -0.82
CA ASP A 28 -0.83 -6.04 0.46
C ASP A 28 0.45 -5.24 0.28
N ALA A 29 0.28 -3.93 0.16
CA ALA A 29 1.37 -3.00 0.00
C ALA A 29 2.20 -3.20 1.25
N LYS A 30 3.27 -4.00 1.10
CA LYS A 30 4.29 -4.35 2.08
C LYS A 30 4.24 -3.35 3.21
N ASN A 31 3.61 -3.76 4.32
CA ASN A 31 3.28 -2.92 5.46
C ASN A 31 4.53 -2.14 5.87
N THR A 32 4.72 -0.94 5.31
CA THR A 32 5.66 0.03 5.86
C THR A 32 5.02 0.31 7.19
N SER A 33 5.55 -0.27 8.26
CA SER A 33 4.88 -0.34 9.56
C SER A 33 4.46 1.07 9.96
N ASN A 34 3.21 1.43 9.63
CA ASN A 34 2.78 2.82 9.60
C ASN A 34 2.69 3.27 11.06
N TRP A 35 3.18 4.46 11.37
CA TRP A 35 3.17 4.99 12.74
C TRP A 35 1.75 5.43 13.14
N ASN A 36 0.87 4.45 13.34
CA ASN A 36 -0.57 4.59 13.53
C ASN A 36 -0.98 4.99 14.96
N GLN A 37 -0.05 4.99 15.91
CA GLN A 37 -0.28 5.28 17.32
C GLN A 37 0.94 5.95 17.94
N PHE A 38 0.79 6.54 19.13
CA PHE A 38 1.82 7.40 19.74
C PHE A 38 3.22 6.76 19.77
N ARG A 39 3.32 5.48 20.15
CA ARG A 39 4.58 4.71 20.22
C ARG A 39 4.79 3.78 19.02
N GLY A 40 4.17 4.09 17.89
CA GLY A 40 4.34 3.32 16.65
C GLY A 40 3.71 1.94 16.70
N PRO A 41 3.88 1.14 15.64
CA PRO A 41 3.14 -0.10 15.38
C PRO A 41 3.17 -1.12 16.52
N ASN A 42 4.32 -1.27 17.18
CA ASN A 42 4.54 -2.22 18.26
C ASN A 42 4.28 -1.64 19.66
N GLY A 43 4.04 -0.33 19.77
CA GLY A 43 3.80 0.34 21.05
C GLY A 43 5.06 0.57 21.90
N ASP A 44 6.25 0.29 21.37
CA ASP A 44 7.54 0.38 22.07
C ASP A 44 8.35 1.63 21.67
N GLY A 45 7.91 2.39 20.67
CA GLY A 45 8.58 3.58 20.16
C GLY A 45 9.80 3.30 19.29
N THR A 46 9.95 2.07 18.76
CA THR A 46 11.09 1.70 17.91
C THR A 46 10.74 1.67 16.42
N SER A 47 11.74 1.85 15.56
CA SER A 47 11.64 1.67 14.11
C SER A 47 12.75 0.74 13.63
N ALA A 48 12.44 -0.10 12.64
CA ALA A 48 13.40 -0.99 11.99
C ALA A 48 14.23 -0.30 10.88
N SER A 49 14.04 1.01 10.66
CA SER A 49 14.79 1.77 9.66
C SER A 49 16.29 1.83 9.98
N SER A 50 17.13 1.67 8.95
CA SER A 50 18.59 1.75 9.05
C SER A 50 19.15 2.86 8.18
N ASN A 51 20.44 3.17 8.33
CA ASN A 51 21.18 4.18 7.55
C ASN A 51 20.54 5.57 7.58
N LEU A 52 19.98 5.96 8.73
CA LEU A 52 19.39 7.27 8.91
C LEU A 52 20.49 8.34 8.98
N PRO A 53 20.29 9.52 8.36
CA PRO A 53 21.23 10.63 8.49
C PRO A 53 21.32 11.05 9.95
N VAL A 54 22.54 11.25 10.44
CA VAL A 54 22.82 11.68 11.82
C VAL A 54 23.28 13.13 11.92
N GLU A 55 23.53 13.79 10.79
CA GLU A 55 23.91 15.19 10.71
C GLU A 55 22.81 16.01 10.06
N PHE A 56 22.43 17.14 10.66
CA PHE A 56 21.41 18.04 10.13
C PHE A 56 21.86 19.50 10.21
N SER A 57 21.37 20.31 9.28
CA SER A 57 21.49 21.77 9.33
C SER A 57 20.21 22.40 8.79
N GLY A 58 20.18 23.74 8.66
CA GLY A 58 19.03 24.44 8.06
C GLY A 58 18.70 24.01 6.62
N THR A 59 19.64 23.35 5.94
CA THR A 59 19.48 22.86 4.55
C THR A 59 19.99 21.43 4.32
N LYS A 60 20.89 20.92 5.16
CA LYS A 60 21.45 19.57 5.02
C LYS A 60 20.49 18.53 5.59
N ASN A 61 20.23 17.47 4.80
CA ASN A 61 19.38 16.34 5.19
C ASN A 61 17.94 16.72 5.58
N VAL A 62 17.47 17.91 5.16
CA VAL A 62 16.08 18.38 5.35
C VAL A 62 15.30 18.20 4.06
N ARG A 63 14.29 17.32 4.07
CA ARG A 63 13.39 17.09 2.91
C ARG A 63 12.32 18.18 2.78
N TRP A 64 11.79 18.62 3.91
CA TRP A 64 10.74 19.63 3.99
C TRP A 64 10.76 20.28 5.37
N ARG A 65 10.16 21.47 5.47
CA ARG A 65 9.91 22.18 6.73
C ARG A 65 8.62 22.98 6.59
N ALA A 66 7.91 23.16 7.70
CA ALA A 66 6.72 24.01 7.78
C ALA A 66 6.90 25.00 8.93
N ALA A 67 6.43 26.24 8.74
CA ALA A 67 6.41 27.22 9.83
C ALA A 67 5.35 26.81 10.86
N ILE A 68 5.71 26.86 12.14
CA ILE A 68 4.73 26.70 13.23
C ILE A 68 4.19 28.09 13.54
N HIS A 69 2.88 28.25 13.41
CA HIS A 69 2.19 29.50 13.69
C HIS A 69 1.88 29.63 15.19
N GLY A 70 1.82 30.86 15.68
CA GLY A 70 1.59 31.16 17.09
C GLY A 70 2.88 31.21 17.91
N LEU A 71 2.80 31.88 19.05
CA LEU A 71 3.82 31.84 20.09
C LEU A 71 3.34 30.78 21.09
N GLY A 72 4.16 29.80 21.45
CA GLY A 72 3.80 28.85 22.52
C GLY A 72 3.65 29.59 23.85
N TRP A 73 2.60 29.29 24.62
CA TRP A 73 2.38 29.83 25.97
C TRP A 73 2.52 28.68 26.97
N SER A 74 3.12 28.95 28.14
CA SER A 74 3.26 28.02 29.27
C SER A 74 2.41 28.46 30.45
#